data_AF-A0AAV0MS57-F1
#
_entry.id   AF-A0AAV0MS57-F1
#
_cell.length_a   1.000
_cell.length_b   1.000
_cell.length_c   1.000
_cell.angle_alpha   90.00
_cell.angle_beta   90.00
_cell.angle_gamma   90.00
#
_symmetry.space_group_name_H-M   'P 1'
#
loop_
_entity.id
_entity.type
_entity.pdbx_description
1 polymer ?
#
loop_
_entity_poly.entity_id
_entity_poly.type
_entity_poly.pdbx_seq_one_letter_code
_entity_poly.pdbx_strand_id
1 'polypeptide(L)' 'MLHGHSERLAIAYGLLSTSDDTPIRITKNLRICEDCHAFCKLVSRLYQRELVVRDASRFHCFQDGFCSCADLW' A
#
# COMPACT_ATOMS: atom_id res chain seq x y z
N MET A 1 -4.38 -1.59 -18.39
CA MET A 1 -4.56 -3.05 -18.18
C MET A 1 -4.19 -3.38 -16.74
N LEU A 2 -4.99 -4.21 -16.05
CA LEU A 2 -4.82 -4.57 -14.63
C LEU A 2 -3.61 -5.48 -14.32
N HIS A 3 -2.65 -5.62 -15.25
CA HIS A 3 -1.50 -6.53 -15.14
C HIS A 3 -0.36 -5.92 -14.29
N GLY A 4 -0.70 -5.35 -13.13
CA GLY A 4 0.28 -4.68 -12.26
C GLY A 4 -0.26 -3.93 -11.05
N HIS A 5 -1.57 -4.02 -10.76
CA HIS A 5 -2.21 -3.24 -9.68
C HIS A 5 -3.01 -4.12 -8.69
N SER A 6 -2.54 -5.35 -8.42
CA SER A 6 -3.18 -6.23 -7.44
C SER A 6 -3.20 -5.63 -6.02
N GLU A 7 -2.32 -4.67 -5.73
CA GLU A 7 -2.29 -3.92 -4.47
C GLU A 7 -3.60 -3.18 -4.22
N ARG A 8 -4.25 -2.63 -5.25
CA ARG A 8 -5.50 -1.88 -5.07
C ARG A 8 -6.63 -2.78 -4.57
N LEU A 9 -6.72 -3.99 -5.13
CA LEU A 9 -7.68 -5.00 -4.69
C LEU A 9 -7.35 -5.52 -3.29
N ALA A 10 -6.07 -5.78 -3.01
CA ALA A 10 -5.64 -6.23 -1.68
C ALA A 10 -5.92 -5.17 -0.59
N ILE A 11 -5.67 -3.89 -0.88
CA ILE A 11 -5.98 -2.77 0.01
C ILE A 11 -7.49 -2.65 0.21
N ALA A 12 -8.29 -2.67 -0.87
CA ALA A 12 -9.74 -2.59 -0.77
C ALA A 12 -10.31 -3.72 0.10
N TYR A 13 -9.84 -4.96 -0.11
CA TYR A 13 -10.22 -6.08 0.72
C TYR A 13 -9.78 -5.90 2.18
N GLY A 14 -8.54 -5.46 2.42
CA GLY A 14 -8.02 -5.18 3.76
C GLY A 14 -8.85 -4.15 4.52
N LEU A 15 -9.26 -3.06 3.86
CA LEU A 15 -10.12 -2.04 4.44
C LEU A 15 -11.51 -2.57 4.79
N LEU A 16 -12.07 -3.47 3.97
CA LEU A 16 -13.40 -4.05 4.21
C LEU A 16 -13.41 -5.16 5.26
N SER A 17 -12.27 -5.85 5.46
CA SER A 17 -12.18 -7.06 6.28
C SER A 17 -11.54 -6.85 7.65
N THR A 18 -10.99 -5.67 7.91
CA THR A 18 -10.28 -5.37 9.17
C THR A 18 -10.86 -4.14 9.86
N SER A 19 -10.81 -4.11 11.20
CA SER A 19 -11.27 -2.96 12.00
C SER A 19 -10.41 -1.72 11.76
N ASP A 20 -10.95 -0.52 11.96
CA ASP A 20 -10.37 0.79 11.61
C ASP A 20 -8.92 1.07 12.07
N ASP A 21 -8.46 0.46 13.16
CA ASP A 21 -7.10 0.69 13.69
C ASP A 21 -6.09 -0.39 13.28
N THR A 22 -6.50 -1.41 12.52
CA THR A 22 -5.63 -2.55 12.20
C THR A 22 -4.71 -2.27 11.00
N PRO A 23 -3.38 -2.30 11.11
CA PRO A 23 -2.52 -2.06 9.95
C PRO A 23 -2.73 -3.10 8.84
N ILE A 24 -2.79 -2.65 7.59
CA ILE A 24 -2.96 -3.54 6.43
C ILE A 24 -1.58 -3.94 5.90
N ARG A 25 -1.32 -5.24 5.82
CA ARG A 25 -0.04 -5.80 5.37
C ARG A 25 -0.21 -6.54 4.06
N ILE A 26 0.58 -6.18 3.04
CA ILE A 26 0.52 -6.75 1.69
C ILE A 26 1.91 -7.24 1.29
N THR A 27 1.99 -8.46 0.77
CA THR A 27 3.22 -9.02 0.22
C THR A 27 3.03 -9.31 -1.26
N LYS A 28 3.97 -8.85 -2.08
CA LYS A 28 4.03 -9.15 -3.51
C LYS A 28 5.44 -9.54 -3.95
N ASN A 29 5.51 -10.24 -5.08
CA ASN A 29 6.77 -10.70 -5.69
C ASN A 29 7.31 -9.76 -6.77
N LEU A 30 6.55 -8.73 -7.15
CA LEU A 30 6.96 -7.71 -8.12
C LEU A 30 7.20 -6.39 -7.40
N ARG A 31 8.07 -5.53 -7.94
CA ARG A 31 8.26 -4.16 -7.43
C ARG A 31 6.94 -3.37 -7.51
N ILE A 32 6.66 -2.50 -6.56
CA ILE A 32 5.49 -1.61 -6.64
C ILE A 32 5.69 -0.61 -7.79
N CYS A 33 4.64 -0.33 -8.56
CA CYS A 33 4.69 0.73 -9.56
C CYS A 33 4.40 2.09 -8.92
N GLU A 34 4.80 3.17 -9.59
CA GLU A 34 4.59 4.54 -9.14
C GLU A 34 3.10 4.83 -8.83
N ASP A 35 2.19 4.38 -9.70
CA ASP A 35 0.74 4.55 -9.49
C ASP A 35 0.23 3.84 -8.23
N CYS A 36 0.65 2.59 -8.00
CA CYS A 36 0.28 1.86 -6.78
C CYS A 36 0.90 2.49 -5.54
N HIS A 37 2.12 2.99 -5.65
CA HIS A 37 2.80 3.70 -4.57
C HIS A 37 2.06 4.99 -4.19
N ALA A 38 1.65 5.80 -5.17
CA ALA A 38 0.83 6.99 -4.96
C ALA A 38 -0.56 6.64 -4.40
N PHE A 39 -1.17 5.55 -4.88
CA PHE A 39 -2.43 5.05 -4.33
C PHE A 39 -2.32 4.66 -2.85
N CYS A 40 -1.27 3.95 -2.44
CA CYS A 40 -1.03 3.59 -1.05
C CYS A 40 -0.91 4.84 -0.16
N LYS A 41 -0.19 5.88 -0.61
CA LYS A 41 -0.13 7.17 0.09
C LYS A 41 -1.50 7.80 0.26
N LEU A 42 -2.28 7.87 -0.83
CA LEU A 42 -3.63 8.43 -0.77
C LEU A 42 -4.51 7.68 0.25
N VAL A 43 -4.48 6.35 0.21
CA VAL A 43 -5.25 5.52 1.13
C VAL A 43 -4.81 5.72 2.57
N SER A 44 -3.50 5.73 2.86
CA SER A 44 -3.02 5.88 4.24
C SER A 44 -3.47 7.21 4.86
N ARG A 45 -3.50 8.28 4.07
CA ARG A 45 -4.02 9.58 4.49
C ARG A 45 -5.53 9.60 4.67
N LEU A 46 -6.29 9.08 3.69
CA LEU A 46 -7.77 9.18 3.70
C LEU A 46 -8.42 8.29 4.75
N TYR A 47 -7.91 7.06 4.91
CA TYR A 47 -8.44 6.08 5.85
C TYR A 47 -7.70 6.10 7.20
N GLN A 48 -6.75 7.02 7.37
CA GLN A 48 -5.92 7.14 8.58
C GLN A 48 -5.33 5.78 8.98
N ARG A 49 -4.84 5.04 7.96
CA ARG A 49 -4.45 3.64 8.09
C ARG A 49 -2.99 3.43 7.75
N GLU A 50 -2.26 2.76 8.63
CA GLU A 50 -0.92 2.27 8.29
C GLU A 50 -1.03 1.15 7.25
N LEU A 51 -0.31 1.29 6.14
CA LEU A 51 -0.13 0.23 5.15
C LEU A 51 1.34 -0.19 5.14
N VAL A 52 1.59 -1.50 5.20
CA VAL A 52 2.93 -2.05 5.04
C VAL A 52 2.94 -2.95 3.80
N VAL A 53 3.63 -2.52 2.76
CA VAL A 53 3.75 -3.28 1.51
C VAL A 53 5.18 -3.80 1.37
N ARG A 54 5.33 -5.12 1.38
CA ARG A 54 6.58 -5.79 0.99
C ARG A 54 6.53 -6.09 -0.50
N ASP A 55 7.44 -5.51 -1.25
CA ASP A 55 7.60 -5.81 -2.68
C ASP A 55 8.87 -6.64 -2.95
N ALA A 56 9.26 -6.76 -4.22
CA ALA A 56 10.46 -7.51 -4.60
C ALA A 56 11.79 -6.88 -4.09
N SER A 57 11.79 -5.58 -3.81
CA SER A 57 12.99 -4.79 -3.54
C SER A 57 13.10 -4.41 -2.06
N ARG A 58 12.00 -4.04 -1.41
CA ARG A 58 12.01 -3.44 -0.07
C ARG A 58 10.64 -3.50 0.62
N PHE A 59 10.62 -2.97 1.84
CA PHE A 59 9.38 -2.65 2.54
C PHE A 59 9.05 -1.18 2.33
N HIS A 60 7.76 -0.93 2.13
CA HIS A 60 7.15 0.38 2.06
C HIS A 60 6.18 0.53 3.21
N CYS A 61 6.47 1.46 4.13
CA CYS A 61 5.57 1.79 5.23
C CYS A 61 4.88 3.11 4.90
N PHE A 62 3.56 3.05 4.71
CA PHE A 62 2.75 4.21 4.38
C PHE A 62 1.96 4.69 5.59
N GLN A 63 2.10 5.96 5.92
CA GLN A 63 1.38 6.62 7.01
C GLN A 63 1.19 8.10 6.65
N ASP A 64 -0.02 8.62 6.86
CA ASP A 64 -0.38 10.02 6.62
C ASP A 64 -0.01 10.58 5.23
N GLY A 65 -0.04 9.73 4.20
CA GLY A 65 0.34 10.13 2.83
C GLY A 65 1.83 10.08 2.52
N PHE A 66 2.66 9.66 3.46
CA PHE A 66 4.10 9.48 3.26
C PHE A 66 4.46 8.01 3.15
N CYS A 67 5.59 7.73 2.50
CA CYS A 67 6.17 6.40 2.44
C CYS A 67 7.61 6.45 2.97
N SER A 68 8.02 5.43 3.72
CA SER A 68 9.38 5.28 4.23
C SER A 68 10.47 5.17 3.16
N CYS A 69 10.12 4.89 1.90
CA CYS A 69 11.09 4.73 0.81
C CYS A 69 11.54 6.05 0.14
N ALA A 70 11.05 7.20 0.62
CA ALA A 70 11.35 8.52 0.05
C ALA A 70 11.06 8.62 -1.47
N ASP A 71 9.94 8.05 -1.90
CA ASP A 71 9.49 8.07 -3.30
C ASP A 71 10.38 7.33 -4.29
N LEU A 72 11.14 6.32 -3.83
CA LEU A 72 11.93 5.45 -4.69
C LEU A 72 11.18 4.23 -5.22
N TRP A 73 9.84 4.18 -5.08
CA TRP A 73 8.88 3.11 -5.45
C TRP A 73 9.51 1.73 -5.64
#